data_AF-A0AAV7K9R2-F1
#
_entry.id   AF-A0AAV7K9R2-F1
#
_cell.length_a   1.000
_cell.length_b   1.000
_cell.length_c   1.000
_cell.angle_alpha   90.00
_cell.angle_beta   90.00
_cell.angle_gamma   90.00
#
_symmetry.space_group_name_H-M   'P 1'
#
loop_
_entity.id
_entity.type
_entity.pdbx_description
1 polymer ?
#
loop_
_entity_poly.entity_id
_entity_poly.type
_entity_poly.pdbx_seq_one_letter_code
_entity_poly.pdbx_strand_id
1 'polypeptide(L)'
;MSLTDSSTELSHGYMDQLRLPMLTIPSKQGVSIDLTSSLAELIRTEFGEDPTNFRQEVREFNHLRESAVRPSRDNNGTSDIRRYYAQLCLLPTRFSATRSNMQVTFIWSDAFTEKESANILLFSETSAILFNLGALHSRLGSDLPDELRSACTHFQCSAGAFYLLQTSLAFQIATANNQVDMSSEVVAFCKNLMLAQAQECMVEKSLLERKRPSLVSKVAWEVSALYQKAIDLLDSQIGSQVAKKNKKLAEILTN
;
A
#
# COMPACT_ATOMS: atom_id res chain seq x y z
N MET A 1 24.78 -24.13 44.65
CA MET A 1 23.52 -23.35 44.62
C MET A 1 23.79 -22.16 43.70
N SER A 2 23.53 -22.34 42.40
CA SER A 2 23.73 -21.30 41.38
C SER A 2 22.51 -20.37 41.41
N LEU A 3 22.71 -19.08 41.66
CA LEU A 3 21.66 -18.06 41.76
C LEU A 3 21.67 -17.10 40.55
N THR A 4 22.11 -17.55 39.38
CA THR A 4 22.24 -16.67 38.20
C THR A 4 21.43 -17.08 36.97
N ASP A 5 20.56 -18.09 37.05
CA ASP A 5 19.82 -18.57 35.86
C ASP A 5 18.35 -18.14 35.78
N SER A 6 17.70 -17.86 36.91
CA SER A 6 16.25 -17.59 36.93
C SER A 6 15.84 -16.22 36.37
N SER A 7 16.70 -15.20 36.47
CA SER A 7 16.43 -13.85 35.96
C SER A 7 16.55 -13.74 34.44
N THR A 8 17.35 -14.61 33.82
CA THR A 8 17.55 -14.65 32.36
C THR A 8 16.36 -15.29 31.65
N GLU A 9 15.83 -16.38 32.18
CA GLU A 9 14.62 -17.06 31.67
C GLU A 9 13.35 -16.23 31.89
N LEU A 10 13.22 -15.56 33.04
CA LEU A 10 12.11 -14.64 33.32
C LEU A 10 12.06 -13.47 32.33
N SER A 11 13.21 -12.93 31.89
CA SER A 11 13.24 -11.80 30.94
C SER A 11 12.86 -12.19 29.50
N HIS A 12 13.20 -13.42 29.09
CA HIS A 12 12.89 -13.92 27.75
C HIS A 12 11.40 -14.27 27.63
N GLY A 13 10.84 -14.97 28.63
CA GLY A 13 9.41 -15.29 28.67
C GLY A 13 8.50 -14.07 28.83
N TYR A 14 8.96 -13.00 29.47
CA TYR A 14 8.18 -11.75 29.59
C TYR A 14 8.13 -10.97 28.27
N MET A 15 9.21 -11.00 27.47
CA MET A 15 9.25 -10.33 26.17
C MET A 15 8.37 -11.04 25.13
N ASP A 16 8.34 -12.38 25.13
CA ASP A 16 7.42 -13.16 24.28
C ASP A 16 5.94 -12.92 24.63
N GLN A 17 5.62 -12.56 25.88
CA GLN A 17 4.26 -12.26 26.33
C GLN A 17 3.80 -10.81 26.07
N LEU A 18 4.71 -9.90 25.70
CA LEU A 18 4.45 -8.46 25.57
C LEU A 18 4.30 -7.97 24.13
N ARG A 19 4.33 -8.87 23.15
CA ARG A 19 4.34 -8.47 21.76
C ARG A 19 2.98 -8.03 21.28
N LEU A 20 2.89 -6.77 20.85
CA LEU A 20 1.66 -6.22 20.31
C LEU A 20 1.40 -6.80 18.91
N PRO A 21 0.14 -7.11 18.57
CA PRO A 21 -0.19 -7.55 17.22
C PRO A 21 0.04 -6.41 16.23
N MET A 22 0.80 -6.70 15.17
CA MET A 22 1.05 -5.76 14.09
C MET A 22 -0.19 -5.65 13.19
N LEU A 23 -0.58 -4.43 12.83
CA LEU A 23 -1.72 -4.17 11.95
C LEU A 23 -1.33 -4.34 10.47
N THR A 24 -2.31 -4.70 9.67
CA THR A 24 -2.17 -4.90 8.22
C THR A 24 -3.13 -4.00 7.46
N ILE A 25 -2.69 -3.50 6.31
CA ILE A 25 -3.55 -2.75 5.40
C ILE A 25 -4.25 -3.75 4.45
N PRO A 26 -5.58 -3.73 4.33
CA PRO A 26 -6.29 -4.58 3.37
C PRO A 26 -5.92 -4.22 1.94
N SER A 27 -5.91 -5.20 1.04
CA SER A 27 -5.68 -4.97 -0.39
C SER A 27 -6.97 -4.59 -1.10
N LYS A 28 -6.85 -3.71 -2.11
CA LYS A 28 -7.91 -3.44 -3.08
C LYS A 28 -8.16 -4.67 -3.95
N GLN A 29 -9.42 -4.88 -4.35
CA GLN A 29 -9.79 -5.97 -5.25
C GLN A 29 -10.00 -5.45 -6.66
N GLY A 30 -9.22 -5.95 -7.63
CA GLY A 30 -9.31 -5.56 -9.02
C GLY A 30 -10.06 -6.58 -9.86
N VAL A 31 -10.82 -6.11 -10.84
CA VAL A 31 -11.51 -6.98 -11.81
C VAL A 31 -10.55 -7.44 -12.90
N SER A 32 -10.73 -8.67 -13.39
CA SER A 32 -10.00 -9.18 -14.56
C SER A 32 -10.42 -8.41 -15.81
N ILE A 33 -9.46 -7.89 -16.57
CA ILE A 33 -9.71 -7.19 -17.83
C ILE A 33 -8.72 -7.70 -18.87
N ASP A 34 -9.13 -7.67 -20.14
CA ASP A 34 -8.25 -7.95 -21.28
C ASP A 34 -7.86 -6.62 -21.95
N LEU A 35 -6.55 -6.37 -22.02
CA LEU A 35 -5.99 -5.16 -22.63
C LEU A 35 -5.62 -5.35 -24.10
N THR A 36 -5.87 -6.53 -24.69
CA THR A 36 -5.41 -6.88 -26.03
C THR A 36 -5.91 -5.89 -27.08
N SER A 37 -7.23 -5.64 -27.12
CA SER A 37 -7.83 -4.76 -28.12
C SER A 37 -7.36 -3.31 -27.98
N SER A 38 -7.26 -2.82 -26.74
CA SER A 38 -6.87 -1.45 -26.45
C SER A 38 -5.40 -1.19 -26.75
N LEU A 39 -4.50 -2.12 -26.41
CA LEU A 39 -3.09 -2.03 -26.78
C LEU A 39 -2.90 -2.15 -28.29
N ALA A 40 -3.66 -3.02 -28.96
CA ALA A 40 -3.61 -3.14 -30.42
C ALA A 40 -4.04 -1.85 -31.11
N GLU A 41 -5.05 -1.16 -30.58
CA GLU A 41 -5.46 0.14 -31.11
C GLU A 41 -4.41 1.22 -30.90
N LEU A 42 -3.76 1.25 -29.74
CA LEU A 42 -2.66 2.19 -29.47
C LEU A 42 -1.47 1.97 -30.42
N ILE A 43 -1.11 0.72 -30.70
CA ILE A 43 -0.04 0.38 -31.65
C ILE A 43 -0.39 0.89 -33.06
N ARG A 44 -1.62 0.63 -33.53
CA ARG A 44 -2.07 1.12 -34.85
C ARG A 44 -2.09 2.63 -34.93
N THR A 45 -2.65 3.29 -33.92
CA THR A 45 -2.94 4.72 -33.98
C THR A 45 -1.71 5.59 -33.75
N GLU A 46 -0.82 5.20 -32.83
CA GLU A 46 0.36 6.02 -32.51
C GLU A 46 1.60 5.67 -33.34
N PHE A 47 1.71 4.42 -33.82
CA PHE A 47 2.89 3.95 -34.57
C PHE A 47 2.59 3.52 -36.01
N GLY A 48 1.33 3.30 -36.39
CA GLY A 48 0.97 2.82 -37.73
C GLY A 48 1.41 1.39 -38.02
N GLU A 49 1.76 0.62 -36.99
CA GLU A 49 2.26 -0.75 -37.12
C GLU A 49 1.14 -1.79 -36.98
N ASP A 50 1.37 -2.99 -37.53
CA ASP A 50 0.46 -4.13 -37.34
C ASP A 50 0.61 -4.69 -35.92
N PRO A 51 -0.45 -4.65 -35.08
CA PRO A 51 -0.41 -5.20 -33.72
C PRO A 51 -0.15 -6.70 -33.66
N THR A 52 -0.33 -7.43 -34.76
CA THR A 52 -0.05 -8.87 -34.78
C THR A 52 1.43 -9.18 -34.53
N ASN A 53 2.33 -8.22 -34.82
CA ASN A 53 3.76 -8.32 -34.54
C ASN A 53 4.10 -8.27 -33.05
N PHE A 54 3.17 -7.79 -32.20
CA PHE A 54 3.37 -7.60 -30.76
C PHE A 54 2.51 -8.53 -29.90
N ARG A 55 1.99 -9.62 -30.48
CA ARG A 55 1.07 -10.54 -29.80
C ARG A 55 1.67 -11.15 -28.54
N GLN A 56 2.97 -11.42 -28.54
CA GLN A 56 3.64 -12.04 -27.41
C GLN A 56 3.77 -11.07 -26.24
N GLU A 57 4.19 -9.84 -26.51
CA GLU A 57 4.34 -8.76 -25.54
C GLU A 57 3.01 -8.38 -24.91
N VAL A 58 1.94 -8.33 -25.72
CA VAL A 58 0.57 -8.06 -25.24
C VAL A 58 0.08 -9.18 -24.33
N ARG A 59 0.36 -10.45 -24.68
CA ARG A 59 0.03 -11.60 -23.82
C ARG A 59 0.79 -11.55 -22.49
N GLU A 60 2.08 -11.26 -22.54
CA GLU A 60 2.91 -11.12 -21.34
C GLU A 60 2.43 -9.96 -20.46
N PHE A 61 2.04 -8.83 -21.04
CA PHE A 61 1.48 -7.70 -20.30
C PHE A 61 0.17 -8.06 -19.60
N ASN A 62 -0.75 -8.74 -20.29
CA ASN A 62 -2.00 -9.23 -19.69
C ASN A 62 -1.74 -10.24 -18.56
N HIS A 63 -0.84 -11.20 -18.78
CA HIS A 63 -0.46 -12.17 -17.75
C HIS A 63 0.13 -11.47 -16.52
N LEU A 64 1.02 -10.50 -16.74
CA LEU A 64 1.63 -9.73 -15.69
C LEU A 64 0.60 -8.94 -14.86
N ARG A 65 -0.42 -8.39 -15.53
CA ARG A 65 -1.57 -7.77 -14.83
C ARG A 65 -2.30 -8.78 -13.96
N GLU A 66 -2.66 -9.94 -14.50
CA GLU A 66 -3.40 -10.96 -13.73
C GLU A 66 -2.65 -11.37 -12.46
N SER A 67 -1.35 -11.59 -12.56
CA SER A 67 -0.47 -11.91 -11.43
C SER A 67 -0.37 -10.75 -10.43
N ALA A 68 -0.35 -9.50 -10.88
CA ALA A 68 -0.29 -8.34 -9.99
C ALA A 68 -1.63 -7.98 -9.32
N VAL A 69 -2.76 -8.26 -9.97
CA VAL A 69 -4.11 -8.04 -9.41
C VAL A 69 -4.45 -9.11 -8.36
N ARG A 70 -3.98 -10.36 -8.56
CA ARG A 70 -4.15 -11.47 -7.63
C ARG A 70 -2.79 -12.08 -7.26
N PRO A 71 -1.94 -11.34 -6.52
CA PRO A 71 -0.60 -11.78 -6.19
C PRO A 71 -0.63 -12.93 -5.19
N SER A 72 0.37 -13.80 -5.25
CA SER A 72 0.66 -14.74 -4.16
C SER A 72 1.06 -13.98 -2.88
N ARG A 73 0.76 -14.57 -1.72
CA ARG A 73 1.08 -13.99 -0.41
C ARG A 73 2.52 -14.29 0.00
N ASP A 74 3.46 -13.93 -0.85
CA ASP A 74 4.89 -14.18 -0.67
C ASP A 74 5.74 -13.13 -1.41
N ASN A 75 7.06 -13.33 -1.38
CA ASN A 75 7.99 -12.44 -2.08
C ASN A 75 7.81 -12.46 -3.61
N ASN A 76 7.33 -13.57 -4.20
CA ASN A 76 7.03 -13.63 -5.63
C ASN A 76 5.89 -12.67 -5.98
N GLY A 77 4.84 -12.62 -5.17
CA GLY A 77 3.73 -11.67 -5.36
C GLY A 77 4.18 -10.22 -5.31
N THR A 78 5.10 -9.87 -4.40
CA THR A 78 5.70 -8.51 -4.39
C THR A 78 6.48 -8.22 -5.68
N SER A 79 7.14 -9.23 -6.24
CA SER A 79 7.90 -9.11 -7.48
C SER A 79 6.99 -8.93 -8.68
N ASP A 80 5.88 -9.64 -8.74
CA ASP A 80 4.92 -9.54 -9.85
C ASP A 80 4.23 -8.18 -9.85
N ILE A 81 3.83 -7.68 -8.68
CA ILE A 81 3.32 -6.31 -8.54
C ILE A 81 4.36 -5.28 -9.01
N ARG A 82 5.62 -5.38 -8.57
CA ARG A 82 6.68 -4.44 -8.98
C ARG A 82 6.92 -4.46 -10.49
N ARG A 83 6.95 -5.65 -11.10
CA ARG A 83 7.11 -5.81 -12.54
C ARG A 83 5.95 -5.15 -13.30
N TYR A 84 4.71 -5.39 -12.87
CA TYR A 84 3.55 -4.78 -13.52
C TYR A 84 3.54 -3.26 -13.37
N TYR A 85 3.78 -2.77 -12.15
CA TYR A 85 3.90 -1.35 -11.86
C TYR A 85 4.94 -0.66 -12.74
N ALA A 86 6.11 -1.28 -12.93
CA ALA A 86 7.14 -0.76 -13.81
C ALA A 86 6.65 -0.62 -15.26
N GLN A 87 5.92 -1.61 -15.78
CA GLN A 87 5.34 -1.53 -17.13
C GLN A 87 4.27 -0.43 -17.24
N LEU A 88 3.43 -0.26 -16.21
CA LEU A 88 2.47 0.84 -16.14
C LEU A 88 3.15 2.22 -16.15
N CYS A 89 4.30 2.37 -15.49
CA CYS A 89 5.08 3.60 -15.52
C CYS A 89 5.73 3.87 -16.91
N LEU A 90 6.03 2.83 -17.67
CA LEU A 90 6.63 2.94 -19.01
C LEU A 90 5.60 3.20 -20.11
N LEU A 91 4.35 2.77 -19.93
CA LEU A 91 3.30 2.96 -20.95
C LEU A 91 3.14 4.43 -21.40
N PRO A 92 3.04 5.43 -20.50
CA PRO A 92 2.95 6.83 -20.89
C PRO A 92 4.17 7.37 -21.65
N THR A 93 5.33 6.74 -21.52
CA THR A 93 6.54 7.17 -22.25
C THR A 93 6.54 6.65 -23.68
N ARG A 94 5.71 5.66 -24.00
CA ARG A 94 5.58 5.06 -25.34
C ARG A 94 4.30 5.49 -26.05
N PHE A 95 3.18 5.43 -25.34
CA PHE A 95 1.85 5.73 -25.86
C PHE A 95 1.33 7.01 -25.23
N SER A 96 1.41 8.11 -25.98
CA SER A 96 0.98 9.43 -25.51
C SER A 96 -0.50 9.48 -25.13
N ALA A 97 -1.34 8.70 -25.81
CA ALA A 97 -2.78 8.61 -25.56
C ALA A 97 -3.12 7.95 -24.21
N THR A 98 -2.22 7.14 -23.63
CA THR A 98 -2.45 6.53 -22.29
C THR A 98 -2.53 7.55 -21.16
N ARG A 99 -2.08 8.81 -21.40
CA ARG A 99 -2.24 9.91 -20.45
C ARG A 99 -3.68 10.42 -20.35
N SER A 100 -4.52 10.15 -21.36
CA SER A 100 -5.87 10.70 -21.46
C SER A 100 -6.95 9.64 -21.67
N ASN A 101 -6.76 8.69 -22.58
CA ASN A 101 -7.74 7.65 -22.85
C ASN A 101 -7.11 6.38 -23.47
N MET A 102 -6.98 5.33 -22.65
CA MET A 102 -6.56 4.01 -23.11
C MET A 102 -7.72 3.18 -23.70
N GLN A 103 -8.94 3.69 -23.71
CA GLN A 103 -10.17 2.95 -24.06
C GLN A 103 -10.32 1.66 -23.24
N VAL A 104 -9.97 1.73 -21.97
CA VAL A 104 -10.10 0.66 -20.98
C VAL A 104 -10.74 1.26 -19.74
N THR A 105 -11.64 0.51 -19.11
CA THR A 105 -12.18 0.87 -17.80
C THR A 105 -11.55 -0.04 -16.75
N PHE A 106 -10.76 0.53 -15.86
CA PHE A 106 -10.19 -0.14 -14.70
C PHE A 106 -11.19 -0.10 -13.55
N ILE A 107 -11.55 -1.27 -13.03
CA ILE A 107 -12.52 -1.42 -11.95
C ILE A 107 -11.82 -1.98 -10.72
N TRP A 108 -11.89 -1.23 -9.63
CA TRP A 108 -11.30 -1.57 -8.34
C TRP A 108 -12.29 -1.33 -7.21
N SER A 109 -12.37 -2.29 -6.29
CA SER A 109 -13.03 -2.13 -5.00
C SER A 109 -12.12 -1.37 -4.03
N ASP A 110 -12.73 -0.48 -3.26
CA ASP A 110 -12.09 0.24 -2.16
C ASP A 110 -11.63 -0.74 -1.06
N ALA A 111 -10.42 -0.54 -0.53
CA ALA A 111 -9.80 -1.48 0.41
C ALA A 111 -10.51 -1.58 1.77
N PHE A 112 -11.26 -0.55 2.17
CA PHE A 112 -11.89 -0.46 3.50
C PHE A 112 -13.41 -0.52 3.45
N THR A 113 -14.01 -0.04 2.37
CA THR A 113 -15.47 0.03 2.19
C THR A 113 -16.03 -0.98 1.21
N GLU A 114 -15.16 -1.69 0.47
CA GLU A 114 -15.51 -2.67 -0.57
C GLU A 114 -16.35 -2.09 -1.72
N LYS A 115 -16.51 -0.76 -1.78
CA LYS A 115 -17.27 -0.10 -2.83
C LYS A 115 -16.45 -0.06 -4.13
N GLU A 116 -17.07 -0.48 -5.22
CA GLU A 116 -16.44 -0.43 -6.54
C GLU A 116 -16.32 1.00 -7.09
N SER A 117 -15.23 1.23 -7.81
CA SER A 117 -14.97 2.44 -8.59
C SER A 117 -14.44 2.05 -9.97
N ALA A 118 -14.96 2.71 -11.00
CA ALA A 118 -14.59 2.49 -12.39
C ALA A 118 -13.92 3.76 -12.94
N ASN A 119 -12.72 3.63 -13.52
CA ASN A 119 -11.93 4.75 -14.01
C ASN A 119 -11.27 4.40 -15.35
N ILE A 120 -11.19 5.37 -16.27
CA ILE A 120 -10.55 5.17 -17.58
C ILE A 120 -9.08 5.58 -17.63
N LEU A 121 -8.59 6.20 -16.56
CA LEU A 121 -7.26 6.75 -16.49
C LEU A 121 -6.26 5.67 -16.06
N LEU A 122 -5.17 5.50 -16.80
CA LEU A 122 -4.09 4.56 -16.45
C LEU A 122 -3.55 4.81 -15.04
N PHE A 123 -3.51 6.07 -14.62
CA PHE A 123 -3.09 6.46 -13.27
C PHE A 123 -3.90 5.78 -12.16
N SER A 124 -5.19 5.49 -12.38
CA SER A 124 -6.01 4.79 -11.40
C SER A 124 -5.55 3.34 -11.19
N GLU A 125 -5.17 2.63 -12.26
CA GLU A 125 -4.57 1.29 -12.21
C GLU A 125 -3.21 1.36 -11.50
N THR A 126 -2.35 2.31 -11.90
CA THR A 126 -1.02 2.50 -11.31
C THR A 126 -1.09 2.76 -9.81
N SER A 127 -2.03 3.61 -9.36
CA SER A 127 -2.25 3.88 -7.94
C SER A 127 -2.75 2.67 -7.18
N ALA A 128 -3.73 1.92 -7.71
CA ALA A 128 -4.28 0.74 -7.05
C ALA A 128 -3.23 -0.38 -6.91
N ILE A 129 -2.42 -0.61 -7.94
CA ILE A 129 -1.33 -1.59 -7.92
C ILE A 129 -0.26 -1.20 -6.90
N LEU A 130 0.12 0.08 -6.83
CA LEU A 130 1.10 0.56 -5.85
C LEU A 130 0.56 0.50 -4.41
N PHE A 131 -0.73 0.80 -4.20
CA PHE A 131 -1.40 0.60 -2.92
C PHE A 131 -1.34 -0.87 -2.49
N ASN A 132 -1.64 -1.80 -3.41
CA ASN A 132 -1.59 -3.24 -3.14
C ASN A 132 -0.18 -3.76 -2.85
N LEU A 133 0.87 -3.15 -3.41
CA LEU A 133 2.26 -3.43 -3.01
C LEU A 133 2.48 -3.10 -1.53
N GLY A 134 2.01 -1.93 -1.08
CA GLY A 134 2.05 -1.52 0.32
C GLY A 134 1.28 -2.49 1.22
N ALA A 135 0.05 -2.83 0.83
CA ALA A 135 -0.80 -3.77 1.55
C ALA A 135 -0.15 -5.16 1.69
N LEU A 136 0.38 -5.73 0.60
CA LEU A 136 1.05 -7.04 0.63
C LEU A 136 2.27 -7.03 1.54
N HIS A 137 3.12 -5.99 1.46
CA HIS A 137 4.26 -5.87 2.36
C HIS A 137 3.83 -5.73 3.83
N SER A 138 2.74 -5.01 4.14
CA SER A 138 2.23 -4.92 5.51
C SER A 138 1.83 -6.30 6.07
N ARG A 139 1.21 -7.13 5.22
CA ARG A 139 0.79 -8.48 5.59
C ARG A 139 1.99 -9.40 5.81
N LEU A 140 2.93 -9.41 4.87
CA LEU A 140 4.15 -10.20 4.99
C LEU A 140 4.96 -9.82 6.24
N GLY A 141 4.98 -8.54 6.61
CA GLY A 141 5.61 -8.09 7.87
C GLY A 141 4.89 -8.64 9.11
N SER A 142 3.56 -8.64 9.10
CA SER A 142 2.76 -9.16 10.23
C SER A 142 2.83 -10.67 10.40
N ASP A 143 3.05 -11.42 9.31
CA ASP A 143 3.14 -12.88 9.30
C ASP A 143 4.53 -13.39 9.72
N LEU A 144 5.46 -12.49 10.05
CA LEU A 144 6.84 -12.78 10.45
C LEU A 144 7.13 -12.30 11.88
N PRO A 145 6.40 -12.75 12.91
CA PRO A 145 6.70 -12.37 14.28
C PRO A 145 8.16 -12.73 14.59
N ASP A 146 8.61 -13.96 14.45
CA ASP A 146 9.92 -14.33 15.01
C ASP A 146 11.13 -13.80 14.20
N GLU A 147 10.87 -13.21 13.03
CA GLU A 147 11.90 -12.66 12.13
C GLU A 147 11.92 -11.13 12.11
N LEU A 148 12.24 -10.50 13.23
CA LEU A 148 12.22 -9.04 13.42
C LEU A 148 12.93 -8.22 12.33
N ARG A 149 14.04 -8.72 11.78
CA ARG A 149 14.74 -8.03 10.68
C ARG A 149 13.91 -8.05 9.40
N SER A 150 13.40 -9.23 9.04
CA SER A 150 12.58 -9.43 7.85
C SER A 150 11.27 -8.64 7.96
N ALA A 151 10.58 -8.71 9.10
CA ALA A 151 9.37 -7.95 9.39
C ALA A 151 9.60 -6.43 9.27
N CYS A 152 10.67 -5.92 9.88
CA CYS A 152 11.08 -4.51 9.77
C CYS A 152 11.27 -4.10 8.30
N THR A 153 11.99 -4.90 7.50
CA THR A 153 12.16 -4.63 6.06
C THR A 153 10.83 -4.59 5.32
N HIS A 154 9.91 -5.53 5.59
CA HIS A 154 8.59 -5.51 4.98
C HIS A 154 7.78 -4.26 5.35
N PHE A 155 7.76 -3.85 6.62
CA PHE A 155 7.08 -2.62 7.02
C PHE A 155 7.72 -1.36 6.43
N GLN A 156 9.04 -1.30 6.30
CA GLN A 156 9.73 -0.21 5.57
C GLN A 156 9.37 -0.19 4.08
N CYS A 157 9.33 -1.34 3.42
CA CYS A 157 8.88 -1.45 2.03
C CYS A 157 7.43 -1.02 1.87
N SER A 158 6.56 -1.38 2.82
CA SER A 158 5.15 -0.97 2.84
C SER A 158 5.02 0.55 2.95
N ALA A 159 5.70 1.16 3.93
CA ALA A 159 5.77 2.61 4.07
C ALA A 159 6.33 3.30 2.82
N GLY A 160 7.35 2.71 2.18
CA GLY A 160 7.93 3.19 0.94
C GLY A 160 6.93 3.21 -0.23
N ALA A 161 6.11 2.15 -0.37
CA ALA A 161 5.06 2.11 -1.39
C ALA A 161 4.00 3.20 -1.18
N PHE A 162 3.54 3.41 0.07
CA PHE A 162 2.60 4.48 0.39
C PHE A 162 3.20 5.87 0.24
N TYR A 163 4.50 6.04 0.53
CA TYR A 163 5.22 7.29 0.26
C TYR A 163 5.30 7.58 -1.25
N LEU A 164 5.68 6.58 -2.05
CA LEU A 164 5.71 6.73 -3.51
C LEU A 164 4.33 7.09 -4.06
N LEU A 165 3.28 6.43 -3.56
CA LEU A 165 1.90 6.75 -3.91
C LEU A 165 1.61 8.22 -3.59
N GLN A 166 1.85 8.68 -2.36
CA GLN A 166 1.63 10.06 -1.92
C GLN A 166 2.35 11.10 -2.80
N THR A 167 3.55 10.78 -3.31
CA THR A 167 4.33 11.70 -4.16
C THR A 167 4.02 11.62 -5.64
N SER A 168 3.21 10.64 -6.08
CA SER A 168 2.96 10.39 -7.50
C SER A 168 1.92 11.36 -8.08
N LEU A 169 2.06 11.68 -9.37
CA LEU A 169 1.01 12.37 -10.14
C LEU A 169 -0.30 11.56 -10.14
N ALA A 170 -0.19 10.24 -10.08
CA ALA A 170 -1.33 9.33 -10.00
C ALA A 170 -2.20 9.58 -8.77
N PHE A 171 -1.59 9.92 -7.63
CA PHE A 171 -2.28 10.27 -6.40
C PHE A 171 -2.95 11.63 -6.42
N GLN A 172 -2.36 12.62 -7.09
CA GLN A 172 -3.03 13.91 -7.32
C GLN A 172 -4.34 13.72 -8.10
N ILE A 173 -4.33 12.82 -9.08
CA ILE A 173 -5.50 12.45 -9.89
C ILE A 173 -6.49 11.57 -9.10
N ALA A 174 -6.01 10.60 -8.32
CA ALA A 174 -6.88 9.75 -7.49
C ALA A 174 -7.62 10.56 -6.42
N THR A 175 -6.93 11.52 -5.79
CA THR A 175 -7.54 12.47 -4.84
C THR A 175 -8.60 13.33 -5.53
N ALA A 176 -8.35 13.78 -6.77
CA ALA A 176 -9.32 14.55 -7.56
C ALA A 176 -10.57 13.74 -7.94
N ASN A 177 -10.47 12.41 -8.04
CA ASN A 177 -11.60 11.51 -8.34
C ASN A 177 -12.30 10.95 -7.09
N ASN A 178 -12.00 11.49 -5.91
CA ASN A 178 -12.70 11.18 -4.65
C ASN A 178 -12.67 9.68 -4.27
N GLN A 179 -11.56 8.98 -4.58
CA GLN A 179 -11.31 7.63 -4.06
C GLN A 179 -10.93 7.72 -2.59
N VAL A 180 -11.77 7.16 -1.72
CA VAL A 180 -11.71 7.40 -0.27
C VAL A 180 -10.51 6.69 0.37
N ASP A 181 -10.25 5.42 0.00
CA ASP A 181 -9.09 4.65 0.45
C ASP A 181 -7.73 5.16 -0.01
N MET A 182 -7.71 6.07 -0.97
CA MET A 182 -6.49 6.70 -1.50
C MET A 182 -6.46 8.22 -1.27
N SER A 183 -7.21 8.71 -0.28
CA SER A 183 -7.13 10.12 0.14
C SER A 183 -5.75 10.47 0.73
N SER A 184 -5.46 11.77 0.79
CA SER A 184 -4.20 12.26 1.33
C SER A 184 -3.93 11.75 2.75
N GLU A 185 -4.97 11.78 3.56
CA GLU A 185 -4.95 11.43 4.96
C GLU A 185 -4.88 9.92 5.16
N VAL A 186 -5.59 9.12 4.36
CA VAL A 186 -5.55 7.65 4.46
C VAL A 186 -4.18 7.10 4.06
N VAL A 187 -3.61 7.60 2.97
CA VAL A 187 -2.26 7.16 2.55
C VAL A 187 -1.19 7.64 3.53
N ALA A 188 -1.33 8.86 4.07
CA ALA A 188 -0.45 9.35 5.13
C ALA A 188 -0.57 8.51 6.41
N PHE A 189 -1.78 8.10 6.78
CA PHE A 189 -2.03 7.21 7.91
C PHE A 189 -1.33 5.87 7.69
N CYS A 190 -1.56 5.21 6.55
CA CYS A 190 -0.94 3.93 6.22
C CYS A 190 0.60 4.02 6.27
N LYS A 191 1.18 5.08 5.69
CA LYS A 191 2.63 5.31 5.73
C LYS A 191 3.16 5.43 7.16
N ASN A 192 2.55 6.28 8.00
CA ASN A 192 3.02 6.50 9.38
C ASN A 192 2.85 5.25 10.23
N LEU A 193 1.73 4.51 10.07
CA LEU A 193 1.49 3.25 10.75
C LEU A 193 2.58 2.21 10.42
N MET A 194 2.90 2.05 9.12
CA MET A 194 3.92 1.10 8.70
C MET A 194 5.33 1.50 9.17
N LEU A 195 5.66 2.80 9.19
CA LEU A 195 6.92 3.26 9.78
C LEU A 195 6.99 3.01 11.29
N ALA A 196 5.90 3.21 12.02
CA ALA A 196 5.83 2.95 13.45
C ALA A 196 6.10 1.46 13.74
N GLN A 197 5.41 0.56 13.04
CA GLN A 197 5.60 -0.89 13.16
C GLN A 197 7.01 -1.35 12.78
N ALA A 198 7.62 -0.75 11.75
CA ALA A 198 9.02 -1.02 11.41
C ALA A 198 9.98 -0.64 12.55
N GLN A 199 9.77 0.52 13.17
CA GLN A 199 10.60 0.96 14.30
C GLN A 199 10.32 0.15 15.57
N GLU A 200 9.10 -0.31 15.78
CA GLU A 200 8.76 -1.23 16.87
C GLU A 200 9.56 -2.53 16.76
N CYS A 201 9.67 -3.11 15.55
CA CYS A 201 10.55 -4.26 15.31
C CYS A 201 12.03 -3.94 15.66
N MET A 202 12.49 -2.71 15.41
CA MET A 202 13.85 -2.29 15.78
C MET A 202 14.03 -2.13 17.29
N VAL A 203 13.01 -1.63 18.01
CA VAL A 203 13.02 -1.52 19.47
C VAL A 203 13.10 -2.91 20.09
N GLU A 204 12.21 -3.82 19.68
CA GLU A 204 12.17 -5.20 20.16
C GLU A 204 13.51 -5.90 19.93
N LYS A 205 14.05 -5.79 18.71
CA LYS A 205 15.37 -6.32 18.39
C LYS A 205 16.49 -5.71 19.25
N SER A 206 16.45 -4.41 19.49
CA SER A 206 17.47 -3.72 20.29
C SER A 206 17.43 -4.12 21.76
N LEU A 207 16.24 -4.43 22.29
CA LEU A 207 16.05 -4.98 23.63
C LEU A 207 16.64 -6.38 23.72
N LEU A 208 16.33 -7.26 22.76
CA LEU A 208 16.91 -8.62 22.67
C LEU A 208 18.44 -8.60 22.56
N GLU A 209 18.99 -7.68 21.76
CA GLU A 209 20.44 -7.48 21.61
C GLU A 209 21.09 -6.69 22.76
N ARG A 210 20.32 -6.35 23.82
CA ARG A 210 20.78 -5.60 25.01
C ARG A 210 21.54 -4.31 24.66
N LYS A 211 21.03 -3.55 23.69
CA LYS A 211 21.60 -2.25 23.31
C LYS A 211 21.50 -1.24 24.46
N ARG A 212 22.26 -0.14 24.34
CA ARG A 212 22.28 0.94 25.34
C ARG A 212 20.85 1.47 25.59
N PRO A 213 20.39 1.59 26.84
CA PRO A 213 19.03 2.07 27.15
C PRO A 213 18.69 3.41 26.53
N SER A 214 19.66 4.33 26.46
CA SER A 214 19.48 5.67 25.84
C SER A 214 19.28 5.64 24.33
N LEU A 215 19.73 4.58 23.64
CA LEU A 215 19.43 4.36 22.22
C LEU A 215 18.02 3.80 22.08
N VAL A 216 17.69 2.76 22.86
CA VAL A 216 16.38 2.12 22.83
C VAL A 216 15.26 3.11 23.15
N SER A 217 15.46 3.97 24.17
CA SER A 217 14.47 4.98 24.57
C SER A 217 14.21 6.02 23.48
N LYS A 218 15.23 6.41 22.70
CA LYS A 218 15.08 7.35 21.58
C LYS A 218 14.26 6.75 20.45
N VAL A 219 14.51 5.48 20.10
CA VAL A 219 13.74 4.80 19.05
C VAL A 219 12.29 4.58 19.53
N ALA A 220 12.09 4.15 20.78
CA ALA A 220 10.75 3.99 21.35
C ALA A 220 9.95 5.31 21.40
N TRP A 221 10.62 6.43 21.66
CA TRP A 221 9.99 7.75 21.59
C TRP A 221 9.53 8.09 20.16
N GLU A 222 10.35 7.80 19.14
CA GLU A 222 9.95 8.03 17.74
C GLU A 222 8.78 7.11 17.32
N VAL A 223 8.75 5.85 17.79
CA VAL A 223 7.61 4.94 17.59
C VAL A 223 6.32 5.58 18.13
N SER A 224 6.35 6.10 19.36
CA SER A 224 5.21 6.79 19.96
C SER A 224 4.79 8.02 19.15
N ALA A 225 5.75 8.80 18.65
CA ALA A 225 5.45 9.98 17.83
C ALA A 225 4.82 9.61 16.48
N LEU A 226 5.25 8.52 15.85
CA LEU A 226 4.67 8.03 14.59
C LEU A 226 3.24 7.49 14.78
N TYR A 227 3.00 6.72 15.85
CA TYR A 227 1.64 6.27 16.18
C TYR A 227 0.73 7.46 16.49
N GLN A 228 1.20 8.48 17.21
CA GLN A 228 0.41 9.68 17.46
C GLN A 228 0.03 10.39 16.15
N LYS A 229 0.98 10.57 15.22
CA LYS A 229 0.68 11.15 13.89
C LYS A 229 -0.37 10.34 13.13
N ALA A 230 -0.35 9.01 13.24
CA ALA A 230 -1.35 8.16 12.61
C ALA A 230 -2.74 8.35 13.25
N ILE A 231 -2.81 8.44 14.57
CA ILE A 231 -4.06 8.69 15.31
C ILE A 231 -4.64 10.06 14.95
N ASP A 232 -3.83 11.12 14.94
CA ASP A 232 -4.27 12.48 14.60
C ASP A 232 -4.90 12.55 13.20
N LEU A 233 -4.39 11.77 12.24
CA LEU A 233 -4.93 11.67 10.88
C LEU A 233 -6.30 10.97 10.86
N LEU A 234 -6.50 9.93 11.68
CA LEU A 234 -7.79 9.26 11.81
C LEU A 234 -8.84 10.19 12.44
N ASP A 235 -8.49 10.89 13.52
CA ASP A 235 -9.39 11.80 14.22
C ASP A 235 -9.83 12.96 13.31
N SER A 236 -8.90 13.52 12.52
CA SER A 236 -9.20 14.54 11.52
C SER A 236 -10.20 14.05 10.47
N GLN A 237 -10.05 12.81 9.98
CA GLN A 237 -10.98 12.22 9.01
C GLN A 237 -12.37 11.98 9.60
N ILE A 238 -12.45 11.45 10.83
CA ILE A 238 -13.73 11.24 11.52
C ILE A 238 -14.44 12.58 11.72
N GLY A 239 -13.73 13.61 12.19
CA GLY A 239 -14.27 14.97 12.35
C GLY A 239 -14.82 15.54 11.04
N SER A 240 -14.09 15.39 9.93
CA SER A 240 -14.51 15.84 8.60
C SER A 240 -15.78 15.13 8.11
N GLN A 241 -15.88 13.80 8.29
CA GLN A 241 -17.07 13.04 7.89
C GLN A 241 -18.31 13.41 8.71
N VAL A 242 -18.15 13.57 10.03
CA VAL A 242 -19.22 14.03 10.93
C VAL A 242 -19.70 15.42 10.52
N ALA A 243 -18.78 16.35 10.23
CA ALA A 243 -19.12 17.70 9.76
C ALA A 243 -19.91 17.68 8.43
N LYS A 244 -19.49 16.86 7.45
CA LYS A 244 -20.22 16.70 6.18
C LYS A 244 -21.63 16.16 6.38
N LYS A 245 -21.79 15.14 7.24
CA LYS A 245 -23.11 14.57 7.57
C LYS A 245 -24.01 15.59 8.25
N ASN A 246 -23.48 16.36 9.21
CA ASN A 246 -24.23 17.40 9.92
C ASN A 246 -24.67 18.52 8.97
N LYS A 247 -23.82 18.95 8.03
CA LYS A 247 -24.17 19.93 7.00
C LYS A 247 -25.32 19.44 6.11
N LYS A 248 -25.24 18.18 5.63
CA LYS A 248 -26.30 17.57 4.82
C LYS A 248 -27.62 17.46 5.58
N LEU A 249 -27.58 17.12 6.88
CA LEU A 249 -28.76 17.11 7.73
C LEU A 249 -29.34 18.52 7.90
N ALA A 250 -28.51 19.53 8.11
CA ALA A 250 -28.96 20.92 8.20
C ALA A 250 -29.65 21.38 6.90
N GLU A 251 -29.09 21.05 5.73
CA GLU A 251 -29.70 21.36 4.42
C GLU A 251 -31.05 20.69 4.21
N ILE A 252 -31.26 19.46 4.72
CA ILE A 252 -32.55 18.76 4.68
C ILE A 252 -33.56 19.41 5.63
N LEU A 253 -33.12 19.90 6.79
CA LEU A 253 -34.00 20.54 7.77
C LEU A 253 -34.40 21.97 7.40
N THR A 254 -33.66 22.60 6.48
CA THR A 254 -33.93 23.97 6.00
C THR A 254 -34.70 24.05 4.68
N ASN A 255 -35.01 22.91 4.05
CA ASN A 255 -35.85 22.79 2.84
C ASN A 255 -37.17 22.09 3.17
#